data_AF-A0A3B8QBE3-F1
#
_entry.id   AF-A0A3B8QBE3-F1
#
_cell.length_a   1.000
_cell.length_b   1.000
_cell.length_c   1.000
_cell.angle_alpha   90.00
_cell.angle_beta   90.00
_cell.angle_gamma   90.00
#
_symmetry.space_group_name_H-M   'P 1'
#
loop_
_entity.id
_entity.type
_entity.pdbx_description
1 polymer ?
#
loop_
_entity_poly.entity_id
_entity_poly.type
_entity_poly.pdbx_seq_one_letter_code
_entity_poly.pdbx_strand_id
1 'polypeptide(L)'
;MARDNVTFLGRVADDELPPTIISDSVRLLEQNPDAGFSFGDLTFFNQGGVSFLKVQGDSDYQRVVRRTMPRVNHPTFLVRRSVYERYGAFENRWRIAMDYDWLLRVTRAGVRGVYSSTIHTRMQTGGNSDQDLVKTLNEERLISIHHGRGRMSANAYFLMRVVRLWVRLLLQPILPARFIALVRPGKQVIDVTASR
;
A
#
# COMPACT_ATOMS: atom_id res chain seq x y z
N MET A 1 -7.07 -5.39 32.22
CA MET A 1 -6.14 -5.25 31.07
C MET A 1 -6.81 -5.87 29.85
N ALA A 2 -7.37 -5.04 28.98
CA ALA A 2 -8.05 -5.51 27.77
C ALA A 2 -7.00 -6.12 26.83
N ARG A 3 -7.07 -7.45 26.63
CA ARG A 3 -6.36 -8.11 25.53
C ARG A 3 -7.08 -7.71 24.25
N ASP A 4 -6.72 -6.55 23.71
CA ASP A 4 -7.09 -6.19 22.35
C ASP A 4 -6.44 -7.22 21.42
N ASN A 5 -7.21 -8.23 21.03
CA ASN A 5 -6.77 -9.22 20.05
C ASN A 5 -6.55 -8.47 18.73
N VAL A 6 -5.30 -8.39 18.27
CA VAL A 6 -4.97 -7.71 17.00
C VAL A 6 -4.84 -8.78 15.91
N THR A 7 -5.31 -8.49 14.71
CA THR A 7 -5.28 -9.44 13.58
C THR A 7 -4.28 -8.94 12.54
N PHE A 8 -3.24 -9.75 12.28
CA PHE A 8 -2.27 -9.49 11.22
C PHE A 8 -2.89 -9.86 9.88
N LEU A 9 -2.88 -8.92 8.94
CA LEU A 9 -3.51 -9.11 7.65
C LEU A 9 -2.54 -8.68 6.55
N GLY A 10 -1.50 -9.50 6.37
CA GLY A 10 -0.44 -9.16 5.43
C GLY A 10 0.56 -10.27 5.16
N ARG A 11 0.27 -11.54 5.46
CA ARG A 11 1.17 -12.61 5.03
C ARG A 11 0.82 -12.99 3.59
N VAL A 12 1.42 -12.31 2.62
CA VAL A 12 1.62 -12.93 1.31
C VAL A 12 2.72 -13.98 1.50
N ALA A 13 2.59 -15.15 0.86
CA ALA A 13 3.46 -16.30 1.12
C ALA A 13 4.96 -16.01 0.91
N ASP A 14 5.28 -14.96 0.14
CA ASP A 14 6.63 -14.58 -0.29
C ASP A 14 7.17 -13.32 0.42
N ASP A 15 6.49 -12.83 1.47
CA ASP A 15 6.93 -11.65 2.23
C ASP A 15 7.90 -12.03 3.36
N GLU A 16 9.03 -11.32 3.45
CA GLU A 16 9.93 -11.41 4.60
C GLU A 16 9.48 -10.41 5.67
N LEU A 17 8.90 -10.95 6.74
CA LEU A 17 8.48 -10.19 7.91
C LEU A 17 9.57 -10.23 8.98
N PRO A 18 10.09 -9.09 9.47
CA PRO A 18 11.01 -9.11 10.59
C PRO A 18 10.29 -9.61 11.85
N PRO A 19 10.97 -10.35 12.74
CA PRO A 19 10.35 -10.91 13.94
C PRO A 19 9.69 -9.86 14.84
N THR A 20 10.17 -8.62 14.80
CA THR A 20 9.69 -7.52 15.64
C THR A 20 8.45 -6.82 15.09
N ILE A 21 8.04 -7.08 13.85
CA ILE A 21 6.99 -6.28 13.21
C ILE A 21 5.68 -6.31 13.98
N ILE A 22 5.32 -7.47 14.52
CA ILE A 22 4.10 -7.63 15.30
C ILE A 22 4.22 -6.87 16.62
N SER A 23 5.33 -7.03 17.35
CA SER A 23 5.51 -6.33 18.62
C SER A 23 5.59 -4.81 18.45
N ASP A 24 6.22 -4.33 17.38
CA ASP A 24 6.35 -2.90 17.08
C ASP A 24 4.99 -2.31 16.68
N SER A 25 4.22 -3.05 15.88
CA SER A 25 2.87 -2.67 15.49
C SER A 25 1.88 -2.67 16.66
N VAL A 26 1.93 -3.69 17.52
CA VAL A 26 1.11 -3.77 18.74
C VAL A 26 1.46 -2.59 19.67
N ARG A 27 2.74 -2.34 19.92
CA ARG A 27 3.19 -1.22 20.76
C ARG A 27 2.72 0.12 20.20
N LEU A 28 2.80 0.31 18.88
CA LEU A 28 2.35 1.53 18.23
C LEU A 28 0.83 1.73 18.39
N LEU A 29 0.05 0.65 18.28
CA LEU A 29 -1.40 0.70 18.50
C LEU A 29 -1.75 0.95 19.97
N GLU A 30 -1.05 0.34 20.92
CA GLU A 30 -1.24 0.59 22.35
C GLU A 30 -0.96 2.06 22.71
N GLN A 31 0.07 2.66 22.11
CA GLN A 31 0.39 4.09 22.25
C GLN A 31 -0.60 5.02 21.56
N ASN A 32 -1.41 4.50 20.63
CA ASN A 32 -2.40 5.25 19.86
C ASN A 32 -3.78 4.58 19.94
N PRO A 33 -4.51 4.70 21.07
CA PRO A 33 -5.79 4.02 21.27
C PRO A 33 -6.87 4.36 20.22
N ASP A 34 -6.81 5.57 19.66
CA ASP A 34 -7.76 6.02 18.63
C ASP A 34 -7.45 5.48 17.23
N ALA A 35 -6.31 4.84 17.02
CA ALA A 35 -5.93 4.25 15.74
C ALA A 35 -6.50 2.83 15.62
N GLY A 36 -7.20 2.56 14.52
CA GLY A 36 -7.75 1.24 14.22
C GLY A 36 -6.73 0.29 13.58
N PHE A 37 -5.66 0.82 12.99
CA PHE A 37 -4.62 0.02 12.35
C PHE A 37 -3.27 0.75 12.31
N SER A 38 -2.18 0.00 12.22
CA SER A 38 -0.83 0.50 12.01
C SER A 38 -0.29 0.09 10.66
N PHE A 39 0.63 0.89 10.12
CA PHE A 39 1.31 0.62 8.87
C PHE A 39 2.69 1.26 8.81
N GLY A 40 3.52 0.84 7.85
CA GLY A 40 4.91 1.27 7.78
C GLY A 40 5.49 1.30 6.38
N ASP A 41 6.81 1.11 6.32
CA ASP A 41 7.58 1.14 5.08
C ASP A 41 7.63 -0.27 4.44
N LEU A 42 7.85 -0.30 3.13
CA LEU A 42 7.99 -1.56 2.37
C LEU A 42 9.22 -1.51 1.47
N THR A 43 9.98 -2.60 1.41
CA THR A 43 11.08 -2.75 0.44
C THR A 43 10.79 -3.87 -0.53
N PHE A 44 10.80 -3.56 -1.83
CA PHE A 44 10.71 -4.58 -2.87
C PHE A 44 12.07 -5.19 -3.16
N PHE A 45 12.07 -6.52 -3.31
CA PHE A 45 13.22 -7.29 -3.76
C PHE A 45 12.85 -8.20 -4.95
N ASN A 46 13.84 -8.57 -5.75
CA ASN A 46 13.65 -9.48 -6.90
C ASN A 46 13.80 -10.95 -6.48
N GLN A 47 13.52 -11.89 -7.39
CA GLN A 47 13.71 -13.33 -7.12
C GLN A 47 15.15 -13.71 -6.72
N GLY A 48 16.14 -12.88 -7.04
CA GLY A 48 17.53 -13.04 -6.62
C GLY A 48 17.85 -12.48 -5.23
N GLY A 49 16.85 -12.06 -4.44
CA GLY A 49 17.03 -11.52 -3.09
C GLY A 49 17.50 -10.06 -3.02
N VAL A 50 17.70 -9.41 -4.18
CA VAL A 50 18.25 -8.05 -4.26
C VAL A 50 17.14 -7.03 -4.07
N SER A 51 17.27 -6.20 -3.02
CA SER A 51 16.39 -5.06 -2.77
C SER A 51 16.67 -3.93 -3.77
N PHE A 52 15.62 -3.41 -4.43
CA PHE A 52 15.78 -2.37 -5.46
C PHE A 52 14.91 -1.14 -5.25
N LEU A 53 13.87 -1.22 -4.41
CA LEU A 53 12.93 -0.11 -4.21
C LEU A 53 12.41 -0.08 -2.77
N LYS A 54 12.72 0.99 -2.03
CA LYS A 54 12.05 1.30 -0.76
C LYS A 54 10.87 2.24 -1.00
N VAL A 55 9.72 1.91 -0.44
CA VAL A 55 8.48 2.71 -0.48
C VAL A 55 8.14 3.14 0.93
N GLN A 56 8.26 4.43 1.19
CA GLN A 56 7.87 5.01 2.46
C GLN A 56 6.34 5.06 2.58
N GLY A 57 5.84 4.68 3.76
CA GLY A 57 4.44 4.83 4.11
C GLY A 57 3.97 6.28 3.97
N ASP A 58 2.75 6.49 3.47
CA ASP A 58 2.13 7.81 3.35
C ASP A 58 1.40 8.16 4.65
N SER A 59 2.00 9.02 5.48
CA SER A 59 1.35 9.49 6.70
C SER A 59 0.08 10.30 6.43
N ASP A 60 -0.08 10.87 5.23
CA ASP A 60 -1.27 11.61 4.79
C ASP A 60 -2.14 10.78 3.82
N TYR A 61 -2.15 9.46 4.03
CA TYR A 61 -2.90 8.51 3.20
C TYR A 61 -4.40 8.88 3.09
N GLN A 62 -4.99 9.53 4.11
CA GLN A 62 -6.41 9.87 4.17
C GLN A 62 -6.86 10.79 3.03
N ARG A 63 -5.97 11.70 2.59
CA ARG A 63 -6.24 12.58 1.45
C ARG A 63 -6.21 11.82 0.12
N VAL A 64 -5.39 10.78 0.05
CA VAL A 64 -5.12 10.00 -1.16
C VAL A 64 -6.13 8.86 -1.36
N VAL A 65 -6.53 8.18 -0.28
CA VAL A 65 -7.40 6.99 -0.32
C VAL A 65 -8.74 7.24 -1.02
N ARG A 66 -9.28 8.46 -0.92
CA ARG A 66 -10.53 8.85 -1.61
C ARG A 66 -10.41 8.87 -3.14
N ARG A 67 -9.19 8.79 -3.67
CA ARG A 67 -8.90 8.89 -5.11
C ARG A 67 -8.27 7.63 -5.67
N THR A 68 -7.41 6.95 -4.90
CA THR A 68 -6.58 5.82 -5.34
C THR A 68 -6.01 5.10 -4.14
N MET A 69 -5.45 3.90 -4.35
CA MET A 69 -4.71 3.19 -3.31
C MET A 69 -3.50 4.02 -2.84
N PRO A 70 -3.47 4.46 -1.56
CA PRO A 70 -2.33 5.19 -1.01
C PRO A 70 -1.13 4.26 -0.74
N ARG A 71 0.05 4.85 -0.47
CA ARG A 71 1.23 4.08 -0.03
C ARG A 71 1.10 3.70 1.44
N VAL A 72 0.08 2.95 1.76
CA VAL A 72 -0.08 2.38 3.09
C VAL A 72 0.66 1.05 3.22
N ASN A 73 1.20 0.53 2.11
CA ASN A 73 2.04 -0.67 2.09
C ASN A 73 1.33 -1.85 2.77
N HIS A 74 0.28 -2.36 2.14
CA HIS A 74 -0.64 -3.34 2.72
C HIS A 74 0.02 -4.52 3.48
N PRO A 75 1.18 -5.09 3.06
CA PRO A 75 1.87 -6.14 3.82
C PRO A 75 2.29 -5.74 5.25
N THR A 76 2.39 -4.45 5.53
CA THR A 76 2.79 -3.89 6.84
C THR A 76 1.61 -3.69 7.80
N PHE A 77 0.39 -4.06 7.38
CA PHE A 77 -0.83 -3.77 8.14
C PHE A 77 -1.01 -4.69 9.34
N LEU A 78 -1.18 -4.05 10.50
CA LEU A 78 -1.76 -4.69 11.66
C LEU A 78 -3.03 -3.93 12.06
N VAL A 79 -4.15 -4.65 12.17
CA VAL A 79 -5.47 -4.05 12.36
C VAL A 79 -6.10 -4.60 13.63
N ARG A 80 -6.72 -3.72 14.42
CA ARG A 80 -7.49 -4.12 15.61
C ARG A 80 -8.64 -5.01 15.19
N ARG A 81 -8.86 -6.11 15.91
CA ARG A 81 -9.99 -7.02 15.64
C ARG A 81 -11.33 -6.30 15.68
N SER A 82 -11.50 -5.33 16.59
CA SER A 82 -12.72 -4.52 16.69
C SER A 82 -13.07 -3.76 15.40
N VAL A 83 -12.07 -3.42 14.57
CA VAL A 83 -12.30 -2.81 13.26
C VAL A 83 -12.91 -3.82 12.29
N TYR A 84 -12.41 -5.07 12.27
CA TYR A 84 -12.99 -6.12 11.45
C TYR A 84 -14.38 -6.52 11.91
N GLU A 85 -14.61 -6.63 13.22
CA GLU A 85 -15.92 -6.97 13.77
C GLU A 85 -16.96 -5.89 13.45
N ARG A 86 -16.56 -4.61 13.48
CA ARG A 86 -17.48 -3.49 13.23
C ARG A 86 -17.72 -3.21 11.75
N TYR A 87 -16.69 -3.31 10.92
CA TYR A 87 -16.75 -2.87 9.53
C TYR A 87 -16.73 -4.02 8.53
N GLY A 88 -16.43 -5.25 8.95
CA GLY A 88 -16.26 -6.42 8.09
C GLY A 88 -14.84 -6.59 7.56
N ALA A 89 -14.50 -7.82 7.17
CA ALA A 89 -13.23 -8.17 6.54
C ALA A 89 -13.22 -7.83 5.03
N PHE A 90 -12.37 -8.48 4.25
CA PHE A 90 -12.31 -8.30 2.81
C PHE A 90 -13.52 -8.92 2.10
N GLU A 91 -14.00 -8.24 1.07
CA GLU A 91 -15.02 -8.76 0.17
C GLU A 91 -14.36 -9.33 -1.10
N ASN A 92 -14.68 -10.58 -1.44
CA ASN A 92 -14.17 -11.27 -2.64
C ASN A 92 -14.75 -10.71 -3.96
N ARG A 93 -15.44 -9.56 -3.93
CA ARG A 93 -15.96 -8.89 -5.12
C ARG A 93 -14.83 -8.37 -6.02
N TRP A 94 -13.73 -7.96 -5.41
CA TRP A 94 -12.54 -7.45 -6.09
C TRP A 94 -11.48 -8.54 -6.08
N ARG A 95 -10.71 -8.70 -7.17
CA ARG A 95 -9.71 -9.78 -7.28
C ARG A 95 -8.28 -9.31 -7.01
N ILE A 96 -7.99 -8.04 -7.24
CA ILE A 96 -6.64 -7.48 -7.21
C ILE A 96 -6.52 -6.43 -6.09
N ALA A 97 -7.51 -5.55 -5.94
CA ALA A 97 -7.47 -4.38 -5.06
C ALA A 97 -8.49 -4.46 -3.89
N MET A 98 -8.68 -5.66 -3.31
CA MET A 98 -9.57 -5.86 -2.14
C MET A 98 -9.15 -5.03 -0.92
N ASP A 99 -7.85 -4.86 -0.74
CA ASP A 99 -7.22 -4.03 0.28
C ASP A 99 -7.62 -2.55 0.13
N TYR A 100 -7.70 -2.05 -1.10
CA TYR A 100 -8.16 -0.69 -1.38
C TYR A 100 -9.63 -0.49 -1.01
N ASP A 101 -10.51 -1.43 -1.37
CA ASP A 101 -11.93 -1.37 -1.00
C ASP A 101 -12.13 -1.31 0.53
N TRP A 102 -11.46 -2.21 1.25
CA TRP A 102 -11.52 -2.26 2.70
C TRP A 102 -10.97 -0.99 3.34
N LEU A 103 -9.80 -0.52 2.90
CA LEU A 103 -9.17 0.70 3.41
C LEU A 103 -10.07 1.92 3.19
N LEU A 104 -10.70 2.01 2.02
CA LEU A 104 -11.62 3.09 1.70
C LEU A 104 -12.86 3.04 2.61
N ARG A 105 -13.45 1.86 2.82
CA ARG A 105 -14.59 1.65 3.73
C ARG A 105 -14.28 2.08 5.16
N VAL A 106 -13.20 1.58 5.76
CA VAL A 106 -12.86 1.91 7.15
C VAL A 106 -12.46 3.38 7.31
N THR A 107 -11.72 3.95 6.35
CA THR A 107 -11.32 5.37 6.41
C THR A 107 -12.53 6.30 6.26
N ARG A 108 -13.51 5.94 5.43
CA ARG A 108 -14.77 6.71 5.31
C ARG A 108 -15.63 6.62 6.57
N ALA A 109 -15.53 5.51 7.31
CA ALA A 109 -16.18 5.36 8.60
C ALA A 109 -15.44 6.07 9.75
N GLY A 110 -14.36 6.80 9.46
CA GLY A 110 -13.59 7.55 10.45
C GLY A 110 -12.49 6.77 11.16
N VAL A 111 -12.23 5.52 10.77
CA VAL A 111 -11.11 4.75 11.31
C VAL A 111 -9.80 5.37 10.83
N ARG A 112 -8.94 5.72 11.80
CA ARG A 112 -7.62 6.30 11.54
C ARG A 112 -6.54 5.22 11.61
N GLY A 113 -5.57 5.31 10.72
CA GLY A 113 -4.34 4.54 10.75
C GLY A 113 -3.19 5.37 11.32
N VAL A 114 -2.21 4.69 11.90
CA VAL A 114 -0.97 5.31 12.38
C VAL A 114 0.24 4.76 11.62
N TYR A 115 1.10 5.66 11.18
CA TYR A 115 2.34 5.35 10.48
C TYR A 115 3.51 5.22 11.46
N SER A 116 4.39 4.24 11.25
CA SER A 116 5.73 4.22 11.83
C SER A 116 6.76 3.69 10.84
N SER A 117 7.93 4.34 10.79
CA SER A 117 9.08 3.85 10.03
C SER A 117 9.76 2.63 10.64
N THR A 118 9.44 2.28 11.91
CA THR A 118 9.96 1.07 12.57
C THR A 118 9.27 -0.20 12.05
N ILE A 119 8.04 -0.06 11.54
CA ILE A 119 7.32 -1.13 10.87
C ILE A 119 7.85 -1.18 9.44
N HIS A 120 8.56 -2.26 9.11
CA HIS A 120 9.17 -2.41 7.80
C HIS A 120 9.10 -3.87 7.35
N THR A 121 8.69 -4.13 6.11
CA THR A 121 8.71 -5.48 5.52
C THR A 121 9.45 -5.50 4.20
N ARG A 122 9.85 -6.70 3.77
CA ARG A 122 10.32 -6.91 2.40
C ARG A 122 9.30 -7.75 1.64
N MET A 123 8.96 -7.33 0.43
CA MET A 123 8.02 -8.02 -0.47
C MET A 123 8.72 -8.39 -1.76
N GLN A 124 8.57 -9.64 -2.20
CA GLN A 124 9.08 -10.05 -3.49
C GLN A 124 8.19 -9.47 -4.60
N THR A 125 8.79 -8.88 -5.63
CA THR A 125 8.04 -8.46 -6.83
C THR A 125 7.62 -9.68 -7.66
N GLY A 126 6.48 -9.59 -8.35
CA GLY A 126 5.99 -10.62 -9.28
C GLY A 126 4.57 -11.10 -9.02
N GLY A 127 3.87 -10.51 -8.04
CA GLY A 127 2.46 -10.81 -7.76
C GLY A 127 1.51 -10.36 -8.89
N ASN A 128 0.25 -10.81 -8.81
CA ASN A 128 -0.78 -10.50 -9.82
C ASN A 128 -0.98 -8.98 -10.04
N SER A 129 -0.76 -8.15 -9.02
CA SER A 129 -0.82 -6.69 -9.11
C SER A 129 0.27 -6.09 -10.00
N ASP A 130 1.42 -6.76 -10.14
CA ASP A 130 2.56 -6.33 -10.94
C ASP A 130 2.43 -6.76 -12.42
N GLN A 131 1.75 -7.89 -12.67
CA GLN A 131 1.62 -8.46 -14.01
C GLN A 131 0.68 -7.66 -14.92
N ASP A 132 -0.38 -7.09 -14.35
CA ASP A 132 -1.40 -6.34 -15.11
C ASP A 132 -1.77 -5.01 -14.44
N LEU A 133 -0.82 -4.06 -14.42
CA LEU A 133 -1.02 -2.73 -13.83
C LEU A 133 -2.31 -2.04 -14.31
N VAL A 134 -2.65 -2.15 -15.60
CA VAL A 134 -3.88 -1.52 -16.14
C VAL A 134 -5.15 -2.14 -15.55
N LYS A 135 -5.16 -3.46 -15.29
CA LYS A 135 -6.30 -4.12 -14.62
C LYS A 135 -6.42 -3.66 -13.18
N THR A 136 -5.31 -3.57 -12.45
CA THR A 136 -5.26 -3.01 -11.08
C THR A 136 -5.83 -1.59 -11.05
N LEU A 137 -5.37 -0.72 -11.97
CA LEU A 137 -5.87 0.66 -12.09
C LEU A 137 -7.36 0.73 -12.39
N ASN A 138 -7.86 -0.19 -13.23
CA ASN A 138 -9.27 -0.24 -13.57
C ASN A 138 -10.12 -0.73 -12.39
N GLU A 139 -9.62 -1.69 -11.62
CA GLU A 139 -10.32 -2.15 -10.42
C GLU A 139 -10.36 -1.07 -9.33
N GLU A 140 -9.25 -0.37 -9.08
CA GLU A 140 -9.23 0.82 -8.21
C GLU A 140 -10.25 1.88 -8.66
N ARG A 141 -10.35 2.12 -9.97
CA ARG A 141 -11.34 3.05 -10.54
C ARG A 141 -12.77 2.59 -10.20
N LEU A 142 -13.09 1.32 -10.41
CA LEU A 142 -14.41 0.77 -10.13
C LEU A 142 -14.75 0.82 -8.64
N ILE A 143 -13.80 0.50 -7.75
CA ILE A 143 -13.93 0.64 -6.30
C ILE A 143 -14.22 2.10 -5.94
N SER A 144 -13.45 3.04 -6.48
CA SER A 144 -13.66 4.47 -6.16
C SER A 144 -15.07 4.95 -6.55
N ILE A 145 -15.60 4.48 -7.69
CA ILE A 145 -16.96 4.79 -8.16
C ILE A 145 -18.00 4.14 -7.24
N HIS A 146 -17.79 2.89 -6.84
CA HIS A 146 -18.67 2.18 -5.91
C HIS A 146 -18.82 2.92 -4.57
N HIS A 147 -17.73 3.51 -4.08
CA HIS A 147 -17.70 4.32 -2.85
C HIS A 147 -18.09 5.81 -3.06
N GLY A 148 -18.76 6.12 -4.17
CA GLY A 148 -19.40 7.43 -4.39
C GLY A 148 -18.57 8.47 -5.14
N ARG A 149 -17.45 8.10 -5.77
CA ARG A 149 -16.73 9.02 -6.66
C ARG A 149 -17.50 9.20 -7.97
N GLY A 150 -17.63 10.45 -8.44
CA GLY A 150 -18.28 10.74 -9.72
C GLY A 150 -17.57 10.07 -10.91
N ARG A 151 -18.31 9.39 -11.77
CA ARG A 151 -17.79 8.59 -12.91
C ARG A 151 -16.81 9.36 -13.79
N MET A 152 -17.12 10.61 -14.14
CA MET A 152 -16.24 11.45 -14.97
C MET A 152 -14.89 11.69 -14.28
N SER A 153 -14.91 12.08 -13.01
CA SER A 153 -13.69 12.32 -12.23
C SER A 153 -12.84 11.07 -12.01
N ALA A 154 -13.48 9.89 -11.92
CA ALA A 154 -12.80 8.61 -11.82
C ALA A 154 -12.15 8.21 -13.15
N ASN A 155 -12.89 8.34 -14.26
CA ASN A 155 -12.39 8.04 -15.60
C ASN A 155 -11.25 8.97 -16.02
N ALA A 156 -11.37 10.28 -15.78
CA ALA A 156 -10.31 11.24 -16.07
C ALA A 156 -9.02 10.94 -15.28
N TYR A 157 -9.15 10.60 -14.00
CA TYR A 157 -8.02 10.24 -13.16
C TYR A 157 -7.37 8.92 -13.59
N PHE A 158 -8.18 7.91 -13.96
CA PHE A 158 -7.71 6.67 -14.54
C PHE A 158 -6.93 6.90 -15.83
N LEU A 159 -7.49 7.68 -16.78
CA LEU A 159 -6.83 8.01 -18.04
C LEU A 159 -5.49 8.70 -17.79
N MET A 160 -5.46 9.70 -16.89
CA MET A 160 -4.22 10.37 -16.51
C MET A 160 -3.17 9.39 -15.95
N ARG A 161 -3.55 8.42 -15.13
CA ARG A 161 -2.63 7.38 -14.61
C ARG A 161 -2.13 6.45 -15.71
N VAL A 162 -3.01 6.03 -16.63
CA VAL A 162 -2.63 5.21 -17.78
C VAL A 162 -1.65 5.97 -18.68
N VAL A 163 -1.95 7.22 -19.03
CA VAL A 163 -1.04 8.09 -19.80
C VAL A 163 0.29 8.25 -19.07
N ARG A 164 0.27 8.52 -17.76
CA ARG A 164 1.50 8.65 -16.96
C ARG A 164 2.32 7.35 -16.93
N LEU A 165 1.67 6.19 -16.91
CA LEU A 165 2.34 4.88 -17.02
C LEU A 165 3.00 4.72 -18.39
N TRP A 166 2.29 5.03 -19.48
CA TRP A 166 2.84 4.97 -20.84
C TRP A 166 4.01 5.94 -21.04
N VAL A 167 3.86 7.20 -20.62
CA VAL A 167 4.95 8.18 -20.64
C VAL A 167 6.16 7.65 -19.88
N ARG A 168 5.96 7.05 -18.71
CA ARG A 168 7.05 6.41 -17.96
C ARG A 168 7.70 5.28 -18.77
N LEU A 169 6.93 4.36 -19.34
CA LEU A 169 7.49 3.23 -20.09
C LEU A 169 8.25 3.68 -21.34
N LEU A 170 7.79 4.75 -22.01
CA LEU A 170 8.46 5.35 -23.16
C LEU A 170 9.75 6.10 -22.78
N LEU A 171 9.77 6.78 -21.63
CA LEU A 171 10.91 7.57 -21.18
C LEU A 171 11.97 6.75 -20.43
N GLN A 172 11.60 5.60 -19.85
CA GLN A 172 12.51 4.73 -19.10
C GLN A 172 13.78 4.30 -19.86
N PRO A 173 13.75 3.97 -21.18
CA PRO A 173 14.98 3.68 -21.93
C PRO A 173 15.83 4.91 -22.27
N ILE A 174 15.28 6.13 -22.15
CA ILE A 174 15.92 7.36 -22.62
C ILE A 174 16.48 8.19 -21.45
N LEU A 175 15.82 8.16 -20.28
CA LEU A 175 16.19 9.00 -19.14
C LEU A 175 17.18 8.30 -18.19
N PRO A 176 18.29 8.96 -17.79
CA PRO A 176 19.19 8.41 -16.78
C PRO A 176 18.49 8.30 -15.42
N ALA A 177 18.84 7.28 -14.63
CA ALA A 177 18.16 6.90 -13.39
C ALA A 177 17.93 8.06 -12.39
N ARG A 178 18.85 9.03 -12.33
CA ARG A 178 18.73 10.26 -11.51
C ARG A 178 17.48 11.11 -11.79
N PHE A 179 17.00 11.15 -13.04
CA PHE A 179 15.77 11.87 -13.39
C PHE A 179 14.51 11.10 -12.98
N ILE A 180 14.58 9.77 -12.91
CA ILE A 180 13.46 8.91 -12.49
C ILE A 180 13.18 9.08 -10.99
N ALA A 181 14.22 9.33 -10.18
CA ALA A 181 14.08 9.57 -8.74
C ALA A 181 13.30 10.86 -8.42
N LEU A 182 13.49 11.93 -9.21
CA LEU A 182 12.82 13.22 -9.00
C LEU A 182 11.29 13.14 -9.18
N VAL A 183 10.81 12.17 -9.95
CA VAL A 183 9.37 11.98 -10.24
C VAL A 183 8.68 11.05 -9.21
N ARG A 184 9.42 10.54 -8.21
CA ARG A 184 8.95 9.53 -7.24
C ARG A 184 9.07 10.00 -5.77
N PRO A 185 8.22 10.94 -5.31
CA PRO A 185 8.20 11.30 -3.90
C PRO A 185 7.91 10.07 -3.02
N GLY A 186 8.78 9.84 -2.04
CA GLY A 186 8.72 8.72 -1.08
C GLY A 186 8.93 7.32 -1.67
N LYS A 187 9.53 7.21 -2.86
CA LYS A 187 10.16 5.96 -3.32
C LYS A 187 11.64 6.17 -3.56
N GLN A 188 12.47 5.40 -2.88
CA GLN A 188 13.92 5.45 -3.00
C GLN A 188 14.39 4.23 -3.79
N VAL A 189 15.05 4.49 -4.93
CA VAL A 189 15.75 3.44 -5.67
C VAL A 189 17.01 3.10 -4.89
N ILE A 190 17.22 1.81 -4.62
CA ILE A 190 18.43 1.32 -3.97
C ILE A 190 19.41 1.00 -5.09
N ASP A 191 20.49 1.78 -5.20
CA ASP A 191 21.55 1.49 -6.18
C ASP A 191 22.29 0.23 -5.74
N VAL A 192 22.10 -0.85 -6.50
CA VAL A 192 22.71 -2.17 -6.25
C VAL A 192 24.19 -2.20 -6.67
N THR A 193 24.68 -1.16 -7.35
CA THR A 193 26.05 -1.08 -7.88
C THR A 193 27.14 -0.85 -6.84
N ALA A 194 26.80 -0.70 -5.55
CA ALA A 194 27.76 -0.45 -4.46
C ALA A 194 28.16 -1.70 -3.64
N SER A 195 27.71 -2.90 -4.03
CA SER A 195 28.16 -4.15 -3.41
C SER A 195 28.74 -5.12 -4.45
N ARG A 196 29.92 -4.79 -4.95
CA ARG A 196 30.88 -5.74 -5.52
C ARG A 196 32.27 -5.40 -5.03
#